data_AF-A0A2W5A5S8-F1
#
_entry.id   AF-A0A2W5A5S8-F1
#
_cell.length_a   1.000
_cell.length_b   1.000
_cell.length_c   1.000
_cell.angle_alpha   90.00
_cell.angle_beta   90.00
_cell.angle_gamma   90.00
#
_symmetry.space_group_name_H-M   'P 1'
#
loop_
_entity.id
_entity.type
_entity.pdbx_description
1 polymer ?
#
loop_
_entity_poly.entity_id
_entity_poly.type
_entity_poly.pdbx_seq_one_letter_code
_entity_poly.pdbx_strand_id
1 'polypeptide(L)'
;MYTIENKENLDVSKLQEELEKQYGPAVAQDIIDRIRKNGPITKTPDYMDVKAMSELAERFRAQAMMAIWRLKAWRKGQDKPAFQQNLIQLEGAFLQRQCEDAIKLYRQAHKTYFAMYHEAMASFTEKMTSGVVANQKTAGGAA
;
A
#
# COMPACT_ATOMS: atom_id res chain seq x y z
N MET A 1 -16.80 11.42 20.10
CA MET A 1 -17.15 10.31 19.18
C MET A 1 -16.86 10.80 17.77
N TYR A 2 -15.83 10.27 17.11
CA TYR A 2 -15.56 10.60 15.71
C TYR A 2 -16.19 9.51 14.85
N THR A 3 -17.25 9.87 14.12
CA THR A 3 -17.81 9.07 13.04
C THR A 3 -16.84 9.07 11.87
N ILE A 4 -16.38 7.88 11.49
CA ILE A 4 -15.59 7.64 10.28
C ILE A 4 -16.58 7.73 9.12
N GLU A 5 -16.79 8.93 8.58
CA GLU A 5 -17.58 9.12 7.38
C GLU A 5 -16.76 8.68 6.16
N ASN A 6 -17.14 7.54 5.59
CA ASN A 6 -16.77 7.06 4.27
C ASN A 6 -16.82 8.18 3.21
N LYS A 7 -15.66 8.61 2.69
CA LYS A 7 -15.55 9.41 1.46
C LYS A 7 -14.24 9.10 0.70
N GLU A 8 -14.17 7.90 0.13
CA GLU A 8 -13.32 7.61 -1.03
C GLU A 8 -14.19 7.34 -2.26
N ASN A 9 -15.16 8.23 -2.53
CA ASN A 9 -15.60 8.43 -3.91
C ASN A 9 -14.54 9.31 -4.56
N LEU A 10 -13.58 8.68 -5.23
CA LEU A 10 -12.61 9.36 -6.08
C LEU A 10 -13.43 10.19 -7.09
N ASP A 11 -13.45 11.52 -6.93
CA ASP A 11 -14.19 12.42 -7.82
C ASP A 11 -13.41 12.49 -9.14
N VAL A 12 -13.68 11.54 -10.04
CA VAL A 12 -12.97 11.32 -11.30
C VAL A 12 -12.91 12.61 -12.12
N SER A 13 -13.92 13.48 -12.00
CA SER A 13 -13.97 14.79 -12.65
C SER A 13 -12.89 15.75 -12.13
N LYS A 14 -12.64 15.79 -10.81
CA LYS A 14 -11.57 16.62 -10.22
C LYS A 14 -10.19 16.08 -10.56
N LEU A 15 -10.04 14.75 -10.52
CA LEU A 15 -8.79 14.10 -10.91
C LEU A 15 -8.47 14.38 -12.39
N GLN A 16 -9.48 14.37 -13.25
CA GLN A 16 -9.32 14.72 -14.65
C GLN A 16 -8.83 16.16 -14.81
N GLU A 17 -9.47 17.12 -14.17
CA GLU A 17 -9.11 18.54 -14.26
C GLU A 17 -7.67 18.80 -13.77
N GLU A 18 -7.25 18.14 -12.68
CA GLU A 18 -5.87 18.23 -12.18
C GLU A 18 -4.85 17.60 -13.14
N LEU A 19 -5.16 16.43 -13.71
CA LEU A 19 -4.28 15.75 -14.67
C LEU A 19 -4.18 16.52 -15.99
N GLU A 20 -5.28 17.10 -16.47
CA GLU A 20 -5.30 17.93 -17.67
C GLU A 20 -4.42 19.17 -17.52
N LYS A 21 -4.44 19.80 -16.34
CA LYS A 21 -3.61 20.97 -16.03
C LYS A 21 -2.11 20.67 -15.97
N GLN A 22 -1.73 19.47 -15.52
CA GLN A 22 -0.32 19.10 -15.34
C GLN A 22 0.30 18.41 -16.56
N TYR A 23 -0.46 17.55 -17.24
CA TYR A 23 0.07 16.64 -18.27
C TYR A 23 -0.63 16.79 -19.63
N GLY A 24 -1.69 17.59 -19.70
CA GLY A 24 -2.49 17.78 -20.92
C GLY A 24 -3.58 16.72 -21.11
N PRO A 25 -4.57 17.02 -21.98
CA PRO A 25 -5.82 16.25 -22.09
C PRO A 25 -5.64 14.81 -22.57
N ALA A 26 -4.70 14.57 -23.49
CA ALA A 26 -4.46 13.23 -24.01
C ALA A 26 -3.92 12.26 -22.94
N VAL A 27 -3.02 12.75 -22.07
CA VAL A 27 -2.40 11.93 -21.01
C VAL A 27 -3.37 11.74 -19.84
N ALA A 28 -4.13 12.76 -19.49
CA ALA A 28 -5.17 12.67 -18.47
C ALA A 28 -6.22 11.61 -18.82
N GLN A 29 -6.69 11.59 -20.06
CA GLN A 29 -7.66 10.60 -20.54
C GLN A 29 -7.09 9.18 -20.51
N ASP A 30 -5.85 8.95 -20.97
CA ASP A 30 -5.23 7.61 -20.92
C ASP A 30 -5.06 7.11 -19.47
N ILE A 31 -4.73 8.00 -18.53
CA ILE A 31 -4.65 7.66 -17.10
C ILE A 31 -6.02 7.27 -16.55
N ILE A 32 -7.07 8.04 -16.85
CA ILE A 32 -8.43 7.73 -16.40
C ILE A 32 -8.95 6.44 -17.02
N ASP A 33 -8.69 6.20 -18.31
CA ASP A 33 -9.10 4.98 -19.00
C ASP A 33 -8.42 3.74 -18.41
N ARG A 34 -7.15 3.86 -17.99
CA ARG A 34 -6.45 2.79 -17.25
C ARG A 34 -7.03 2.57 -15.86
N ILE A 35 -7.35 3.63 -15.13
CA ILE A 35 -8.00 3.53 -13.80
C ILE A 35 -9.37 2.83 -13.94
N ARG A 36 -10.17 3.20 -14.94
CA ARG A 36 -11.46 2.58 -15.22
C ARG A 36 -11.34 1.12 -15.66
N LYS A 37 -10.34 0.78 -16.49
CA LYS A 37 -10.07 -0.60 -16.93
C LYS A 37 -9.66 -1.53 -15.79
N ASN A 38 -9.02 -1.00 -14.75
CA ASN A 38 -8.58 -1.78 -13.59
C ASN A 38 -9.72 -2.14 -12.62
N GLY A 39 -10.97 -1.80 -12.96
CA GLY A 39 -12.16 -2.19 -12.20
C GLY A 39 -12.46 -1.28 -11.01
N PRO A 40 -13.57 -1.51 -10.31
CA PRO A 40 -13.95 -0.71 -9.15
C PRO A 40 -12.88 -0.84 -8.06
N ILE A 41 -12.40 0.31 -7.57
CA ILE A 41 -11.48 0.44 -6.42
C ILE A 41 -12.03 -0.27 -5.17
N THR A 42 -13.34 -0.52 -5.14
CA THR A 42 -14.08 -1.15 -4.04
C THR A 42 -14.25 -2.68 -4.19
N LYS A 43 -13.47 -3.35 -5.04
CA LYS A 43 -13.45 -4.82 -5.04
C LYS A 43 -12.88 -5.28 -3.69
N THR A 44 -13.69 -6.01 -2.92
CA THR A 44 -13.20 -6.68 -1.70
C THR A 44 -11.99 -7.54 -2.04
N PRO A 45 -10.85 -7.40 -1.33
CA PRO A 45 -9.65 -8.15 -1.62
C PRO A 45 -9.90 -9.65 -1.61
N ASP A 46 -9.48 -10.35 -2.66
CA ASP A 46 -9.51 -11.81 -2.67
C ASP A 46 -8.22 -12.40 -2.06
N TYR A 47 -8.19 -13.72 -1.88
CA TYR A 47 -7.04 -14.41 -1.31
C TYR A 47 -5.74 -14.15 -2.09
N MET A 48 -5.82 -14.06 -3.42
CA MET A 48 -4.65 -13.84 -4.27
C MET A 48 -4.15 -12.40 -4.14
N ASP A 49 -5.04 -11.44 -4.01
CA ASP A 49 -4.72 -10.03 -3.76
C ASP A 49 -3.99 -9.87 -2.41
N VAL A 50 -4.50 -10.50 -1.34
CA VAL A 50 -3.89 -10.48 0.00
C VAL A 50 -2.53 -11.19 0.00
N LYS A 51 -2.41 -12.32 -0.71
CA LYS A 51 -1.15 -13.05 -0.82
C LYS A 51 -0.09 -12.28 -1.60
N ALA A 52 -0.46 -11.65 -2.72
CA ALA A 52 0.46 -10.82 -3.49
C ALA A 52 0.99 -9.64 -2.65
N MET A 53 0.10 -9.02 -1.86
CA MET A 53 0.48 -7.92 -0.98
C MET A 53 1.40 -8.36 0.17
N SER A 54 1.21 -9.58 0.71
CA SER A 54 2.10 -10.11 1.75
C SER A 54 3.51 -10.38 1.23
N GLU A 55 3.64 -10.95 0.03
CA GLU A 55 4.92 -11.15 -0.64
C GLU A 55 5.60 -9.81 -0.95
N LEU A 56 4.83 -8.80 -1.35
CA LEU A 56 5.34 -7.45 -1.61
C LEU A 56 5.87 -6.79 -0.33
N ALA A 57 5.13 -6.91 0.79
CA ALA A 57 5.56 -6.41 2.08
C ALA A 57 6.87 -7.06 2.52
N GLU A 58 7.02 -8.37 2.32
CA GLU A 58 8.26 -9.10 2.67
C GLU A 58 9.45 -8.68 1.80
N ARG A 59 9.23 -8.44 0.49
CA ARG A 59 10.27 -7.89 -0.40
C ARG A 59 10.74 -6.52 0.08
N PHE A 60 9.83 -5.63 0.47
CA PHE A 60 10.19 -4.32 1.01
C PHE A 60 10.88 -4.44 2.38
N ARG A 61 10.51 -5.42 3.21
CA ARG A 61 11.21 -5.70 4.47
C ARG A 61 12.68 -6.03 4.21
N ALA A 62 12.94 -6.91 3.24
CA ALA A 62 14.31 -7.27 2.85
C ALA A 62 15.10 -6.06 2.32
N GLN A 63 14.47 -5.22 1.49
CA GLN A 63 15.09 -3.99 1.00
C GLN A 63 15.42 -2.99 2.12
N ALA A 64 14.50 -2.79 3.07
CA ALA A 64 14.73 -1.94 4.23
C ALA A 64 15.87 -2.47 5.11
N MET A 65 15.93 -3.79 5.35
CA MET A 65 17.04 -4.40 6.09
C MET A 65 18.39 -4.17 5.39
N MET A 66 18.45 -4.35 4.07
CA MET A 66 19.67 -4.10 3.30
C MET A 66 20.11 -2.63 3.38
N ALA A 67 19.17 -1.68 3.29
CA ALA A 67 19.47 -0.26 3.42
C ALA A 67 20.00 0.10 4.83
N ILE A 68 19.40 -0.47 5.89
CA ILE A 68 19.87 -0.33 7.27
C ILE A 68 21.30 -0.89 7.41
N TRP A 69 21.56 -2.06 6.85
CA TRP A 69 22.88 -2.69 6.90
C TRP A 69 23.94 -1.86 6.20
N ARG A 70 23.64 -1.31 5.01
CA ARG A 70 24.53 -0.41 4.28
C ARG A 70 24.83 0.85 5.09
N LEU A 71 23.81 1.49 5.67
CA LEU A 71 24.00 2.68 6.49
C LEU A 71 24.85 2.38 7.74
N LYS A 72 24.63 1.23 8.39
CA LYS A 72 25.41 0.80 9.55
C LYS A 72 26.86 0.49 9.18
N ALA A 73 27.10 -0.17 8.05
CA ALA A 73 28.43 -0.45 7.55
C ALA A 73 29.17 0.85 7.19
N TRP A 74 28.50 1.77 6.50
CA TRP A 74 29.03 3.09 6.18
C TRP A 74 29.42 3.85 7.45
N ARG A 75 28.53 3.93 8.46
CA ARG A 75 28.82 4.59 9.75
C ARG A 75 30.03 4.02 10.47
N LYS A 76 30.28 2.71 10.37
CA LYS A 76 31.44 2.05 10.99
C LYS A 76 32.76 2.34 10.29
N GLY A 77 32.76 2.73 9.01
CA GLY A 77 33.97 2.98 8.22
C GLY A 77 34.45 4.43 8.23
N GLN A 78 33.89 5.28 9.10
CA GLN A 78 34.07 6.73 9.11
C GLN A 78 35.28 7.19 9.96
N ASP A 79 36.46 6.63 9.75
CA ASP A 79 37.71 7.09 10.41
C ASP A 79 38.65 7.73 9.39
N LYS A 80 38.21 8.80 8.69
CA LYS A 80 38.96 9.41 7.59
C LYS A 80 39.31 10.90 7.83
N PRO A 81 40.46 11.37 7.30
CA PRO A 81 41.01 12.71 7.56
C PRO A 81 40.14 13.84 7.00
N ALA A 82 40.29 15.03 7.60
CA ALA A 82 39.41 16.20 7.47
C ALA A 82 39.04 16.62 6.04
N PHE A 83 39.94 16.45 5.06
CA PHE A 83 39.71 16.84 3.66
C PHE A 83 38.62 16.01 2.95
N GLN A 84 38.35 14.78 3.41
CA GLN A 84 37.31 13.92 2.82
C GLN A 84 35.93 14.08 3.49
N GLN A 85 35.81 14.89 4.54
CA GLN A 85 34.60 14.97 5.37
C GLN A 85 33.36 15.44 4.58
N ASN A 86 33.49 16.36 3.63
CA ASN A 86 32.33 16.88 2.89
C ASN A 86 31.71 15.83 1.95
N LEU A 87 32.53 15.10 1.18
CA LEU A 87 32.06 14.03 0.29
C LEU A 87 31.48 12.86 1.09
N ILE A 88 32.13 12.55 2.21
CA ILE A 88 31.69 11.56 3.17
C ILE A 88 30.29 11.95 3.72
N GLN A 89 30.09 13.18 4.18
CA GLN A 89 28.80 13.63 4.71
C GLN A 89 27.67 13.54 3.66
N LEU A 90 27.96 13.85 2.39
CA LEU A 90 26.97 13.77 1.32
C LEU A 90 26.55 12.32 1.02
N GLU A 91 27.51 11.38 1.02
CA GLU A 91 27.23 9.95 0.89
C GLU A 91 26.40 9.42 2.07
N GLY A 92 26.71 9.88 3.29
CA GLY A 92 25.95 9.56 4.49
C GLY A 92 24.50 10.03 4.42
N ALA A 93 24.28 11.29 4.00
CA ALA A 93 22.95 11.86 3.82
C ALA A 93 22.14 11.11 2.75
N PHE A 94 22.79 10.73 1.65
CA PHE A 94 22.17 9.93 0.60
C PHE A 94 21.75 8.54 1.10
N LEU A 95 22.63 7.82 1.78
CA LEU A 95 22.33 6.50 2.35
C LEU A 95 21.25 6.57 3.43
N GLN A 96 21.24 7.63 4.23
CA GLN A 96 20.20 7.86 5.22
C GLN A 96 18.84 8.05 4.54
N ARG A 97 18.76 8.89 3.50
CA ARG A 97 17.51 9.10 2.75
C ARG A 97 17.00 7.81 2.11
N GLN A 98 17.88 7.04 1.47
CA GLN A 98 17.52 5.73 0.92
C GLN A 98 16.97 4.77 1.98
N CYS A 99 17.58 4.76 3.17
CA CYS A 99 17.12 3.95 4.29
C CYS A 99 15.73 4.38 4.77
N GLU A 100 15.52 5.69 4.94
CA GLU A 100 14.22 6.25 5.33
C GLU A 100 13.12 5.92 4.32
N ASP A 101 13.40 6.08 3.03
CA ASP A 101 12.43 5.81 1.96
C ASP A 101 12.09 4.30 1.88
N ALA A 102 13.09 3.42 2.01
CA ALA A 102 12.85 1.97 2.06
C ALA A 102 12.00 1.56 3.28
N ILE A 103 12.24 2.15 4.45
CA ILE A 103 11.45 1.90 5.66
C ILE A 103 10.02 2.42 5.49
N LYS A 104 9.84 3.61 4.90
CA LYS A 104 8.51 4.18 4.62
C LYS A 104 7.71 3.26 3.70
N LEU A 105 8.32 2.77 2.62
CA LEU A 105 7.68 1.82 1.69
C LEU A 105 7.26 0.53 2.39
N TYR A 106 8.15 -0.06 3.20
CA TYR A 106 7.80 -1.24 3.99
C TYR A 106 6.62 -0.98 4.93
N ARG A 107 6.63 0.13 5.68
CA ARG A 107 5.53 0.48 6.59
C ARG A 107 4.22 0.67 5.86
N GLN A 108 4.24 1.31 4.70
CA GLN A 108 3.05 1.50 3.88
C GLN A 108 2.50 0.15 3.39
N ALA A 109 3.35 -0.67 2.78
CA ALA A 109 2.95 -1.99 2.29
C ALA A 109 2.44 -2.91 3.41
N HIS A 110 3.10 -2.90 4.56
CA HIS A 110 2.68 -3.66 5.73
C HIS A 110 1.31 -3.20 6.24
N LYS A 111 1.08 -1.89 6.36
CA LYS A 111 -0.22 -1.34 6.74
C LYS A 111 -1.31 -1.75 5.74
N THR A 112 -1.04 -1.62 4.45
CA THR A 112 -1.97 -2.01 3.38
C THR A 112 -2.28 -3.50 3.41
N TYR A 113 -1.27 -4.36 3.60
CA TYR A 113 -1.46 -5.80 3.76
C TYR A 113 -2.44 -6.12 4.89
N PHE A 114 -2.24 -5.56 6.09
CA PHE A 114 -3.14 -5.82 7.22
C PHE A 114 -4.54 -5.27 6.98
N ALA A 115 -4.67 -4.11 6.35
CA ALA A 115 -5.97 -3.57 5.97
C ALA A 115 -6.73 -4.53 5.03
N MET A 116 -6.06 -4.99 3.97
CA MET A 116 -6.65 -5.95 3.01
C MET A 116 -7.01 -7.29 3.67
N TYR A 117 -6.14 -7.78 4.56
CA TYR A 117 -6.38 -9.01 5.31
C TYR A 117 -7.63 -8.90 6.20
N HIS A 118 -7.77 -7.80 6.94
CA HIS A 118 -8.94 -7.57 7.79
C HIS A 118 -10.23 -7.41 6.98
N GLU A 119 -10.18 -6.72 5.84
CA GLU A 119 -11.32 -6.57 4.95
C GLU A 119 -11.76 -7.91 4.35
N ALA A 120 -10.80 -8.73 3.88
CA ALA A 120 -11.06 -10.07 3.37
C ALA A 120 -11.70 -10.97 4.44
N MET A 121 -11.17 -10.93 5.68
CA MET A 121 -11.71 -11.71 6.80
C MET A 121 -13.09 -11.25 7.25
N ALA A 122 -13.36 -9.94 7.24
CA ALA A 122 -14.70 -9.41 7.49
C ALA A 122 -15.70 -9.94 6.47
N SER A 123 -15.37 -9.87 5.18
CA SER A 123 -16.24 -10.37 4.10
C SER A 123 -16.46 -11.88 4.18
N PHE A 124 -15.44 -12.64 4.57
CA PHE A 124 -15.56 -14.09 4.76
C PHE A 124 -16.49 -14.43 5.93
N THR A 125 -16.36 -13.69 7.04
CA THR A 125 -17.23 -13.86 8.22
C THR A 125 -18.68 -13.49 7.90
N GLU A 126 -18.92 -12.41 7.15
CA GLU A 126 -20.24 -12.00 6.71
C GLU A 126 -20.90 -13.03 5.78
N LYS A 127 -20.15 -13.64 4.86
CA LYS A 127 -20.64 -14.73 4.00
C LYS A 127 -20.99 -15.99 4.80
N MET A 128 -20.21 -16.31 5.84
CA MET A 128 -20.49 -17.43 6.74
C MET A 128 -21.76 -17.21 7.55
N THR A 129 -21.96 -16.02 8.12
CA THR A 129 -23.15 -15.72 8.93
C THR A 129 -24.42 -15.61 8.08
N SER A 130 -24.36 -15.00 6.90
CA SER A 130 -25.50 -14.93 5.97
C SER A 130 -25.86 -16.28 5.35
N GLY A 131 -24.88 -17.15 5.09
CA GLY A 131 -25.12 -18.54 4.66
C GLY A 131 -25.81 -19.40 5.71
N VAL A 132 -25.51 -19.19 7.00
CA VAL A 132 -26.17 -19.90 8.12
C VAL A 132 -27.64 -19.46 8.27
N VAL A 133 -27.96 -18.19 8.05
CA VAL A 133 -29.33 -17.68 8.13
C VAL A 133 -30.20 -18.18 6.96
N ALA A 134 -29.63 -18.32 5.76
CA ALA A 134 -30.34 -18.87 4.61
C ALA A 134 -30.74 -20.35 4.81
N ASN A 135 -29.90 -21.13 5.50
CA ASN A 135 -30.13 -22.56 5.74
C ASN A 135 -31.11 -22.85 6.90
N GLN A 136 -31.37 -21.87 7.78
CA GLN A 136 -32.40 -22.01 8.82
C GLN A 136 -33.81 -21.70 8.28
N LYS A 137 -33.93 -20.84 7.26
CA LYS A 137 -35.23 -20.49 6.65
C LYS A 137 -35.83 -21.60 5.78
N THR A 138 -35.01 -22.52 5.29
CA THR A 138 -35.45 -23.70 4.52
C THR A 138 -35.81 -24.90 5.39
N ALA A 139 -35.35 -24.94 6.65
CA ALA A 139 -35.63 -26.04 7.58
C ALA A 139 -36.88 -25.82 8.47
N GLY A 140 -37.43 -24.61 8.55
CA GLY A 140 -38.59 -24.27 9.38
C GLY A 140 -39.96 -24.30 8.69
N GLY A 141 -40.04 -24.79 7.44
CA GLY A 141 -41.26 -24.78 6.62
C GLY A 141 -41.88 -26.16 6.37
N ALA A 142 -41.59 -27.15 7.20
CA ALA A 142 -42.18 -28.49 7.11
C ALA A 142 -42.40 -29.08 8.52
N ALA A 143 -43.42 -28.56 9.22
CA ALA A 143 -44.15 -29.27 10.27
C ALA A 143 -45.45 -28.51 10.57
#